data_AF-A0ABD3C295-F1
#
_entry.id   AF-A0ABD3C295-F1
#
_cell.length_a   1.000
_cell.length_b   1.000
_cell.length_c   1.000
_cell.angle_alpha   90.00
_cell.angle_beta   90.00
_cell.angle_gamma   90.00
#
_symmetry.space_group_name_H-M   'P 1'
#
loop_
_entity.id
_entity.type
_entity.pdbx_description
1 polymer ?
#
loop_
_entity_poly.entity_id
_entity_poly.type
_entity_poly.pdbx_seq_one_letter_code
_entity_poly.pdbx_strand_id
1 'polypeptide(L)'
;MAVVESGPVTPGQGTDSGVDTYFGLCTYPGRDLRHRIDLKVYPRDIYAFGLIAWTGNDVLNRRLRLLAESKGFRLDDTGLFPATLGSGGKRGSKGSASLKFGTEKEVEFLGFPWLEPNQRNL
;
A
#
# COMPACT_ATOMS: atom_id res chain seq x y z
N MET A 1 7.62 12.75 24.85
CA MET A 1 7.35 12.94 23.41
C MET A 1 8.59 12.46 22.66
N ALA A 2 8.47 11.49 21.75
CA ALA A 2 9.61 11.04 20.96
C ALA A 2 10.05 12.16 19.99
N VAL A 3 11.36 12.36 19.84
CA VAL A 3 11.89 13.33 18.86
C VAL A 3 11.96 12.62 17.52
N VAL A 4 11.33 13.21 16.51
CA VAL A 4 11.35 12.73 15.13
C VAL A 4 12.35 13.60 14.37
N GLU A 5 13.46 12.99 13.94
CA GLU A 5 14.49 13.70 13.18
C GLU A 5 14.26 13.49 11.69
N SER A 6 13.84 14.54 10.99
CA SER A 6 13.67 14.50 9.54
C SER A 6 15.02 14.51 8.83
N GLY A 7 15.25 13.56 7.92
CA GLY A 7 16.30 13.66 6.91
C GLY A 7 16.04 14.81 5.93
N PRO A 8 16.99 15.13 5.03
CA PRO A 8 16.80 16.18 4.03
C PRO A 8 15.52 15.92 3.21
N VAL A 9 14.58 16.86 3.30
CA VAL A 9 13.31 16.81 2.59
C VAL A 9 13.53 17.41 1.21
N THR A 10 13.45 16.60 0.15
CA THR A 10 13.34 17.11 -1.22
C THR A 10 11.96 17.76 -1.39
N PRO A 11 11.86 19.08 -1.62
CA PRO A 11 10.57 19.72 -1.86
C PRO A 11 10.04 19.32 -3.24
N GLY A 12 8.79 18.87 -3.33
CA GLY A 12 8.04 18.94 -4.59
C GLY A 12 7.78 17.65 -5.36
N GLN A 13 7.61 16.49 -4.73
CA GLN A 13 6.99 15.33 -5.38
C GLN A 13 5.70 14.94 -4.65
N GLY A 14 4.66 15.76 -4.78
CA GLY A 14 3.30 15.29 -4.52
C GLY A 14 3.03 14.13 -5.47
N THR A 15 2.66 12.97 -4.95
CA THR A 15 2.24 11.85 -5.80
C THR A 15 0.86 12.17 -6.39
N ASP A 16 0.62 11.84 -7.66
CA ASP A 16 -0.72 12.00 -8.29
C ASP A 16 -1.83 11.28 -7.50
N SER A 17 -1.46 10.32 -6.64
CA SER A 17 -2.37 9.58 -5.75
C SER A 17 -2.71 10.31 -4.43
N GLY A 18 -2.10 11.46 -4.13
CA GLY A 18 -2.29 12.16 -2.86
C GLY A 18 -1.75 11.41 -1.64
N VAL A 19 -0.76 10.54 -1.84
CA VAL A 19 -0.13 9.73 -0.78
C VAL A 19 1.19 10.36 -0.38
N ASP A 20 1.31 10.70 0.90
CA ASP A 20 2.53 11.24 1.49
C ASP A 20 3.24 10.18 2.33
N THR A 21 4.57 10.21 2.34
CA THR A 21 5.39 9.22 3.03
C THR A 21 6.53 9.89 3.78
N TYR A 22 6.75 9.44 5.01
CA TYR A 22 7.90 9.82 5.83
C TYR A 22 8.59 8.56 6.35
N PHE A 23 9.89 8.46 6.11
CA PHE A 23 10.75 7.43 6.67
C PHE A 23 11.85 8.08 7.48
N GLY A 24 11.98 7.70 8.74
CA GLY A 24 12.95 8.31 9.62
C GLY A 24 13.28 7.49 10.84
N LEU A 25 13.95 8.14 11.78
CA LEU A 25 14.32 7.57 13.05
C LEU A 25 13.61 8.33 14.17
N CYS A 26 13.19 7.61 15.20
CA CYS A 26 12.67 8.17 16.43
C CYS A 26 13.44 7.63 17.64
N THR A 27 13.61 8.49 18.63
CA THR A 27 14.25 8.16 19.90
C THR A 27 13.33 8.55 21.04
N TYR A 28 13.15 7.64 22.00
CA TYR A 28 12.41 7.94 23.22
C TYR A 28 13.25 8.84 24.14
N PRO A 29 12.65 9.83 24.83
CA PRO A 29 13.38 10.66 25.78
C PRO A 29 14.14 9.81 26.81
N GLY A 30 15.43 10.09 26.99
CA GLY A 30 16.29 9.37 27.93
C GLY A 30 16.73 7.97 27.46
N ARG A 31 16.58 7.62 26.18
CA ARG A 31 17.13 6.40 25.59
C ARG A 31 18.08 6.73 24.44
N ASP A 32 19.12 5.91 24.27
CA ASP A 32 20.08 6.06 23.15
C ASP A 32 19.66 5.26 21.91
N LEU A 33 18.81 4.24 22.10
CA LEU A 33 18.37 3.38 21.00
C LEU A 33 17.41 4.13 20.07
N ARG A 34 17.83 4.25 18.80
CA ARG A 34 17.02 4.76 17.68
C ARG A 34 16.15 3.64 17.12
N HIS A 35 14.87 3.95 16.87
CA HIS A 35 13.94 3.07 16.18
C HIS A 35 13.59 3.64 14.82
N ARG A 36 13.43 2.78 13.81
CA ARG A 36 12.86 3.20 12.53
C ARG A 36 11.37 3.49 12.70
N ILE A 37 10.92 4.61 12.16
CA ILE A 37 9.51 4.96 12.07
C ILE A 37 9.16 5.26 10.62
N ASP A 38 8.09 4.63 10.17
CA ASP A 38 7.54 4.79 8.83
C ASP A 38 6.11 5.33 8.98
N LEU A 39 5.84 6.49 8.40
CA LEU A 39 4.52 7.11 8.38
C LEU A 39 4.06 7.21 6.93
N LYS A 40 2.82 6.81 6.68
CA LYS A 40 2.20 6.95 5.36
C LYS A 40 0.79 7.48 5.50
N VAL A 41 0.52 8.55 4.77
CA VAL A 41 -0.76 9.26 4.80
C VAL A 41 -1.49 8.94 3.52
N TYR A 42 -2.69 8.38 3.66
CA TYR A 42 -3.55 8.00 2.55
C TYR A 42 -4.84 8.84 2.58
N PRO A 43 -5.32 9.30 1.42
CA PRO A 43 -6.68 9.77 1.25
C PRO A 43 -7.69 8.72 1.73
N ARG A 44 -8.80 9.19 2.30
CA ARG A 44 -9.79 8.32 2.96
C ARG A 44 -10.47 7.34 2.00
N ASP A 45 -10.50 7.63 0.71
CA ASP A 45 -11.09 6.79 -0.33
C ASP A 45 -10.18 5.65 -0.81
N ILE A 46 -8.87 5.71 -0.51
CA ILE A 46 -7.90 4.68 -0.89
C ILE A 46 -7.25 3.97 0.30
N TYR A 47 -7.59 4.36 1.54
CA TYR A 47 -6.95 3.85 2.75
C TYR A 47 -7.03 2.32 2.90
N ALA A 48 -8.08 1.67 2.38
CA ALA A 48 -8.25 0.23 2.44
C ALA A 48 -7.09 -0.50 1.74
N PHE A 49 -6.63 0.00 0.59
CA PHE A 49 -5.51 -0.56 -0.16
C PHE A 49 -4.18 -0.33 0.57
N GLY A 50 -4.02 0.86 1.17
CA GLY A 50 -2.89 1.18 2.04
C GLY A 50 -2.80 0.24 3.25
N LEU A 51 -3.91 0.00 3.94
CA LEU A 51 -3.96 -0.93 5.09
C LEU A 51 -3.54 -2.35 4.72
N ILE A 52 -4.03 -2.89 3.59
CA ILE A 52 -3.62 -4.21 3.12
C ILE A 52 -2.10 -4.25 2.88
N ALA A 53 -1.58 -3.29 2.11
CA ALA A 53 -0.18 -3.25 1.73
C ALA A 53 0.77 -3.12 2.94
N TRP A 54 0.41 -2.31 3.94
CA TRP A 54 1.26 -2.00 5.09
C TRP A 54 1.08 -2.92 6.29
N THR A 55 -0.05 -3.64 6.37
CA THR A 55 -0.22 -4.72 7.34
C THR A 55 0.52 -5.99 6.87
N GLY A 56 0.55 -6.23 5.55
CA GLY A 56 1.26 -7.37 4.97
C GLY A 56 0.67 -8.73 5.40
N ASN A 57 1.44 -9.82 5.40
CA ASN A 57 2.87 -9.89 5.08
C ASN A 57 3.17 -9.78 3.56
N ASP A 58 4.45 -9.77 3.19
CA ASP A 58 4.87 -9.67 1.78
C ASP A 58 4.41 -10.86 0.91
N VAL A 59 4.28 -12.05 1.50
CA VAL A 59 3.77 -13.25 0.82
C VAL A 59 2.30 -13.06 0.45
N LEU A 60 1.47 -12.61 1.40
CA LEU A 60 0.06 -12.28 1.15
C LEU A 60 -0.07 -11.19 0.10
N ASN A 61 0.70 -10.09 0.23
CA ASN A 61 0.70 -8.98 -0.74
C ASN A 61 1.01 -9.47 -2.16
N ARG A 62 2.03 -10.33 -2.31
CA ARG A 62 2.40 -10.91 -3.61
C ARG A 62 1.28 -11.81 -4.16
N ARG A 63 0.65 -12.64 -3.32
CA ARG A 63 -0.48 -13.49 -3.73
C ARG A 63 -1.66 -12.66 -4.21
N LEU A 64 -2.05 -11.62 -3.47
CA LEU A 64 -3.15 -10.74 -3.87
C LEU A 64 -2.87 -10.03 -5.20
N ARG A 65 -1.63 -9.57 -5.43
CA ARG A 65 -1.24 -8.95 -6.71
C ARG A 65 -1.33 -9.94 -7.88
N LEU A 66 -0.91 -11.19 -7.68
CA LEU A 66 -1.03 -12.24 -8.71
C LEU A 66 -2.49 -12.61 -9.00
N LEU A 67 -3.34 -12.67 -7.97
CA LEU A 67 -4.78 -12.90 -8.13
C LEU A 67 -5.48 -11.72 -8.81
N ALA A 68 -5.08 -10.49 -8.52
CA ALA A 68 -5.54 -9.32 -9.25
C ALA A 68 -5.16 -9.43 -10.73
N GLU A 69 -3.90 -9.76 -11.03
CA GLU A 69 -3.40 -9.89 -12.41
C GLU A 69 -4.15 -10.98 -13.18
N SER A 70 -4.39 -12.15 -12.58
CA SER A 70 -5.15 -13.24 -13.22
C SER A 70 -6.62 -12.88 -13.50
N LYS A 71 -7.16 -11.91 -12.78
CA LYS A 71 -8.52 -11.38 -12.98
C LYS A 71 -8.57 -10.12 -13.84
N GLY A 72 -7.46 -9.71 -14.44
CA GLY A 72 -7.41 -8.52 -15.30
C GLY A 72 -7.36 -7.21 -14.53
N PHE A 73 -6.80 -7.22 -13.32
CA PHE A 73 -6.58 -6.03 -12.49
C PHE A 73 -5.11 -5.84 -12.13
N ARG A 74 -4.76 -4.63 -11.71
CA ARG A 74 -3.51 -4.31 -11.03
C ARG A 74 -3.82 -3.78 -9.65
N LEU A 75 -3.27 -4.44 -8.63
CA LEU A 75 -3.37 -4.04 -7.24
C LEU A 75 -2.06 -3.39 -6.78
N ASP A 76 -2.17 -2.26 -6.10
CA ASP A 76 -1.11 -1.65 -5.31
C ASP A 76 -1.71 -0.98 -4.06
N ASP A 77 -0.91 -0.22 -3.33
CA ASP A 77 -1.31 0.44 -2.10
C ASP A 77 -2.16 1.71 -2.30
N THR A 78 -2.37 2.12 -3.56
CA THR A 78 -3.20 3.26 -3.95
C THR A 78 -4.52 2.84 -4.60
N GLY A 79 -4.69 1.56 -4.94
CA GLY A 79 -5.92 1.11 -5.58
C GLY A 79 -5.88 -0.26 -6.25
N LEU A 80 -7.04 -0.64 -6.79
CA LEU A 80 -7.24 -1.78 -7.67
C LEU A 80 -7.76 -1.28 -9.02
N PHE A 81 -6.93 -1.36 -10.05
CA PHE A 81 -7.18 -0.77 -11.36
C PHE A 81 -7.43 -1.84 -12.41
N PRO A 82 -8.32 -1.64 -13.39
CA PRO A 82 -8.38 -2.50 -14.57
C PRO A 82 -7.01 -2.55 -15.24
N ALA A 83 -6.55 -3.75 -15.58
CA ALA A 83 -5.33 -3.92 -16.37
C ALA A 83 -5.66 -3.70 -17.85
N THR A 84 -4.95 -2.77 -18.49
CA THR A 84 -5.00 -2.67 -19.95
C THR A 84 -4.18 -3.81 -20.57
N LEU A 85 -4.62 -4.29 -21.73
CA LEU A 85 -3.81 -5.21 -22.55
C LEU A 85 -2.69 -4.40 -23.21
N GLY A 86 -1.44 -4.70 -22.86
CA GLY A 86 -0.29 -4.16 -23.59
C GLY A 86 -0.11 -4.89 -24.91
N SER A 87 0.35 -4.19 -25.95
CA SER A 87 0.73 -4.81 -27.21
C SER A 87 1.89 -5.81 -27.01
N GLY A 88 1.77 -7.02 -27.56
CA GLY A 88 2.88 -7.99 -27.65
C GLY A 88 3.24 -8.71 -26.35
N GLY A 89 2.25 -9.02 -25.49
CA GLY A 89 2.48 -9.83 -24.27
C GLY A 89 3.16 -9.06 -23.12
N LYS A 90 3.36 -7.75 -23.26
CA LYS A 90 3.84 -6.88 -22.20
C LYS A 90 2.67 -6.42 -21.32
N ARG A 91 2.91 -6.27 -20.01
CA ARG A 91 1.95 -5.70 -19.06
C ARG A 91 1.51 -4.31 -19.56
N GLY A 92 0.21 -4.11 -19.77
CA GLY A 92 -0.32 -2.79 -20.10
C GLY A 92 -0.26 -1.81 -18.92
N SER A 93 -0.64 -0.55 -19.13
CA SER A 93 -0.76 0.46 -18.07
C SER A 93 -1.92 0.18 -17.11
N LYS A 94 -1.90 0.85 -15.94
CA LYS A 94 -3.07 0.92 -15.05
C LYS A 94 -4.17 1.70 -15.76
N GLY A 95 -5.41 1.23 -15.69
CA GLY A 95 -6.58 2.05 -16.02
C GLY A 95 -6.65 3.30 -15.14
N SER A 96 -7.30 4.35 -15.62
CA SER A 96 -7.42 5.62 -14.88
C SER A 96 -8.36 5.57 -13.68
N ALA A 97 -9.37 4.69 -13.72
CA ALA A 97 -10.33 4.53 -12.65
C ALA A 97 -9.98 3.34 -11.76
N SER A 98 -9.82 3.60 -10.46
CA SER A 98 -9.70 2.57 -9.43
C SER A 98 -11.07 2.08 -8.98
N LEU A 99 -11.16 0.81 -8.60
CA LEU A 99 -12.29 0.31 -7.82
C LEU A 99 -12.28 0.97 -6.44
N LYS A 100 -13.47 1.30 -5.94
CA LYS A 100 -13.64 1.90 -4.61
C LYS A 100 -13.94 0.81 -3.60
N PHE A 101 -13.07 0.64 -2.61
CA PHE A 101 -13.31 -0.21 -1.45
C PHE A 101 -13.44 0.64 -0.20
N GLY A 102 -14.53 0.42 0.55
CA GLY A 102 -14.76 1.10 1.82
C GLY A 102 -13.95 0.49 2.97
N THR A 103 -13.57 -0.78 2.85
CA THR A 103 -12.83 -1.54 3.86
C THR A 103 -11.83 -2.51 3.22
N GLU A 104 -10.83 -2.95 3.98
CA GLU A 104 -9.86 -3.96 3.52
C GLU A 104 -10.50 -5.34 3.24
N LYS A 105 -11.67 -5.65 3.82
CA LYS A 105 -12.42 -6.90 3.61
C LYS A 105 -12.89 -7.07 2.16
N GLU A 106 -13.18 -5.97 1.47
CA GLU A 106 -13.70 -6.00 0.10
C GLU A 106 -12.68 -6.56 -0.92
N VAL A 107 -11.41 -6.74 -0.53
CA VAL A 107 -10.42 -7.46 -1.33
C VAL A 107 -10.80 -8.92 -1.60
N GLU A 108 -11.76 -9.48 -0.86
CA GLU A 108 -12.41 -10.78 -1.16
C GLU A 108 -12.97 -10.87 -2.58
N PHE A 109 -13.24 -9.72 -3.21
CA PHE A 109 -13.52 -9.63 -4.65
C PHE A 109 -12.49 -10.38 -5.52
N LEU A 110 -11.22 -10.42 -5.10
CA LEU A 110 -10.16 -11.17 -5.77
C LEU A 110 -10.26 -12.69 -5.60
N GLY A 111 -11.29 -13.19 -4.93
CA GLY A 111 -11.53 -14.62 -4.71
C GLY A 111 -10.58 -15.23 -3.68
N PHE A 112 -10.02 -14.40 -2.79
CA PHE A 112 -9.20 -14.81 -1.67
C PHE A 112 -9.96 -14.49 -0.38
N PRO A 113 -10.10 -15.43 0.57
CA PRO A 113 -10.85 -15.19 1.79
C PRO A 113 -10.21 -14.08 2.63
N TRP A 114 -11.05 -13.29 3.30
CA TRP A 114 -10.57 -12.30 4.25
C TRP A 114 -9.77 -12.94 5.39
N LEU A 115 -8.62 -12.34 5.71
CA LEU A 115 -7.78 -12.72 6.85
C LEU A 115 -7.62 -11.54 7.79
N GLU A 116 -7.93 -11.76 9.07
CA GLU A 116 -7.61 -10.81 10.14
C GLU A 116 -6.09 -10.55 10.19
N PRO A 117 -5.62 -9.37 10.62
CA PRO A 117 -4.18 -9.04 10.62
C PRO A 117 -3.26 -10.11 11.22
N ASN A 118 -3.69 -10.76 12.31
CA ASN A 118 -2.94 -11.83 12.97
C ASN A 118 -2.90 -13.17 12.21
N GLN A 119 -3.69 -13.32 11.14
CA GLN A 119 -3.74 -14.49 10.27
C GLN A 119 -2.94 -14.30 8.97
N ARG A 120 -2.38 -13.12 8.72
CA ARG A 120 -1.71 -12.77 7.46
C ARG A 120 -0.25 -13.21 7.38
N ASN A 121 0.27 -13.89 8.41
CA ASN A 121 1.63 -14.43 8.40
C ASN A 121 1.65 -15.85 7.80
N LEU A 122 1.51 -15.90 6.48
CA LEU A 122 1.44 -17.12 5.65
C LEU A 122 2.83 -17.63 5.26
#